data_AF-A0A419X705-F1
#
_entry.id   AF-A0A419X705-F1
#
_cell.length_a   1.000
_cell.length_b   1.000
_cell.length_c   1.000
_cell.angle_alpha   90.00
_cell.angle_beta   90.00
_cell.angle_gamma   90.00
#
_symmetry.space_group_name_H-M   'P 1'
#
loop_
_entity.id
_entity.type
_entity.pdbx_description
1 polymer ?
#
loop_
_entity_poly.entity_id
_entity_poly.type
_entity_poly.pdbx_seq_one_letter_code
_entity_poly.pdbx_strand_id
1 'polypeptide(L)'
;MNNFSNRIYVIGGIFVLVVLIFMIKLFNLQIVDDSYKLSAENNSQRQVTQYPARGLIYDRKGELLVYNQAVYDVMIIPRQVKRFDTLDFCKLLGIEKLDAIKKLEKAKNYSYRRASVFLKQLSSEQYAVLQEKLYKFPGFFVQPRTLRKYPRQSAAHALGYLNEVNNKEIKADSYYSQGDYIGKSGIELTYEKDLRGEKGKKIYWVDVYNRIKGSYRDGKFDKQPISGNDLISTLDIDLQEYGELLMQNKKGGIVALEPSTGEILAKISSPGYDPEMLVGRVMSKNYRALVQNDSLKPLFDRTLMAQYPPGSIFKMVNALIGLQEKVINPFTRFECHSGYHVGSFTMGCHAHVSPLDLRSSIMHSCNAYYANTFRYIVESPKFGSVNNGYDVWRNHVMSFGLGERLGTDLPNELRGGIPTLKYYLKKYRRKNLRALNMISISIGQGELLITPLQMANMCAAIANRGHYYTPHIIKSIGKEKGVDEKFTVKHETSIDSSYFSSVIDGMEMVVTGGAGSTGGLAAVPGIRVCGKTGTVQNAHVKDHSVFVAFAPRENPKIAILVYVENGVWGSRYGAPIAGLMIEKYIRGEISDSKRWIEKRMIEADLINQSEEK
;
A
#
# COMPACT_ATOMS: atom_id res chain seq x y z
N MET A 1 -89.37 20.06 49.32
CA MET A 1 -87.99 19.53 49.24
C MET A 1 -87.49 19.72 47.81
N ASN A 2 -86.56 20.66 47.59
CA ASN A 2 -86.07 20.99 46.24
C ASN A 2 -85.11 19.91 45.73
N ASN A 3 -85.63 19.01 44.90
CA ASN A 3 -84.93 17.83 44.37
C ASN A 3 -83.84 18.13 43.32
N PHE A 4 -83.45 19.40 43.15
CA PHE A 4 -82.48 19.85 42.15
C PHE A 4 -81.12 20.28 42.73
N SER A 5 -80.99 20.49 44.05
CA SER A 5 -79.72 20.90 44.68
C SER A 5 -78.58 19.89 44.48
N ASN A 6 -78.90 18.60 44.35
CA ASN A 6 -77.89 17.55 44.13
C ASN A 6 -77.28 17.58 42.72
N ARG A 7 -77.93 18.22 41.74
CA ARG A 7 -77.40 18.30 40.36
C ARG A 7 -76.17 19.21 40.26
N ILE A 8 -76.07 20.23 41.11
CA ILE A 8 -74.89 21.12 41.18
C ILE A 8 -73.64 20.33 41.59
N TYR A 9 -73.75 19.43 42.57
CA TYR A 9 -72.63 18.60 43.02
C TYR A 9 -72.23 17.56 41.96
N VAL A 10 -73.19 17.00 41.22
CA VAL A 10 -72.90 16.07 40.11
C VAL A 10 -72.21 16.79 38.96
N ILE A 11 -72.70 17.97 38.55
CA ILE A 11 -72.09 18.77 37.48
C ILE A 11 -70.70 19.26 37.91
N GLY A 12 -70.55 19.73 39.15
CA GLY A 12 -69.27 20.13 39.73
C GLY A 12 -68.28 18.97 39.78
N GLY A 13 -68.73 17.78 40.18
CA GLY A 13 -67.92 16.55 40.19
C GLY A 13 -67.44 16.15 38.80
N ILE A 14 -68.31 16.23 37.78
CA ILE A 14 -67.93 15.99 36.37
C ILE A 14 -66.88 17.01 35.92
N PHE A 15 -67.04 18.29 36.27
CA PHE A 15 -66.10 19.33 35.87
C PHE A 15 -64.72 19.13 36.52
N VAL A 16 -64.69 18.80 37.82
CA VAL A 16 -63.45 18.46 38.54
C VAL A 16 -62.78 17.24 37.92
N LEU A 17 -63.55 16.19 37.61
CA LEU A 17 -63.02 14.99 36.96
C LEU A 17 -62.35 15.32 35.61
N VAL A 18 -63.00 16.15 34.78
CA VAL A 18 -62.46 16.59 33.48
C VAL A 18 -61.17 17.38 33.65
N VAL A 19 -61.12 18.32 34.60
CA VAL A 19 -59.91 19.08 34.91
C VAL A 19 -58.78 18.16 35.39
N LEU A 20 -59.10 17.17 36.22
CA LEU A 20 -58.14 16.21 36.74
C LEU A 20 -57.58 15.30 35.64
N ILE A 21 -58.42 14.86 34.70
CA ILE A 21 -58.00 14.14 33.49
C ILE A 21 -57.05 15.00 32.64
N PHE A 22 -57.36 16.29 32.43
CA PHE A 22 -56.48 17.19 31.69
C PHE A 22 -55.15 17.42 32.41
N MET A 23 -55.14 17.58 33.74
CA MET A 23 -53.90 17.70 34.50
C MET A 23 -53.02 16.45 34.41
N ILE A 24 -53.62 15.26 34.55
CA ILE A 24 -52.89 13.99 34.38
C ILE A 24 -52.32 13.90 32.96
N LYS A 25 -53.11 14.27 31.95
CA LYS A 25 -52.65 14.23 30.55
C LYS A 25 -51.51 15.22 30.30
N LEU A 26 -51.58 16.42 30.88
CA LEU A 26 -50.57 17.45 30.75
C LEU A 26 -49.27 17.09 31.48
N PHE A 27 -49.38 16.49 32.67
CA PHE A 27 -48.24 15.92 33.40
C PHE A 27 -47.56 14.81 32.59
N ASN A 28 -48.34 13.90 32.01
CA ASN A 28 -47.81 12.83 31.16
C ASN A 28 -47.06 13.40 29.94
N LEU A 29 -47.62 14.42 29.28
CA LEU A 29 -47.00 15.08 28.12
C LEU A 29 -45.75 15.90 28.46
N GLN A 30 -45.64 16.45 29.67
CA GLN A 30 -44.51 17.32 30.04
C GLN A 30 -43.37 16.61 30.77
N ILE A 31 -43.68 15.57 31.56
CA ILE A 31 -42.72 14.94 32.49
C ILE A 31 -42.43 13.48 32.14
N VAL A 32 -43.40 12.74 31.61
CA VAL A 32 -43.25 11.30 31.35
C VAL A 32 -42.86 11.02 29.90
N ASP A 33 -43.40 11.77 28.95
CA ASP A 33 -43.20 11.54 27.51
C ASP A 33 -42.18 12.51 26.89
N ASP A 34 -40.91 12.11 26.88
CA ASP A 34 -39.82 12.87 26.25
C ASP A 34 -39.94 12.94 24.71
N SER A 35 -40.84 12.18 24.08
CA SER A 35 -40.97 12.10 22.61
C SER A 35 -41.40 13.42 21.98
N TYR A 36 -42.21 14.23 22.67
CA TYR A 36 -42.66 15.54 22.18
C TYR A 36 -41.54 16.59 22.26
N LYS A 37 -40.70 16.52 23.30
CA LYS A 37 -39.52 17.36 23.44
C LYS A 37 -38.47 17.02 22.37
N LEU A 38 -38.22 15.72 22.14
CA LEU A 38 -37.37 15.24 21.05
C LEU A 38 -37.91 15.63 19.66
N SER A 39 -39.24 15.60 19.47
CA SER A 39 -39.87 16.01 18.20
C SER A 39 -39.81 17.52 17.97
N ALA A 40 -39.97 18.33 19.03
CA ALA A 40 -39.81 19.78 18.96
C ALA A 40 -38.35 20.19 18.74
N GLU A 41 -37.40 19.50 19.37
CA GLU A 41 -35.97 19.70 19.18
C GLU A 41 -35.54 19.29 17.76
N ASN A 42 -35.99 18.14 17.23
CA ASN A 42 -35.67 17.72 15.86
C ASN A 42 -36.24 18.64 14.77
N ASN A 43 -37.33 19.37 15.05
CA ASN A 43 -37.93 20.30 14.10
C ASN A 43 -37.34 21.73 14.16
N SER A 44 -36.71 22.12 15.28
CA SER A 44 -36.16 23.47 15.49
C SER A 44 -34.62 23.52 15.46
N GLN A 45 -33.95 22.37 15.48
CA GLN A 45 -32.49 22.29 15.46
C GLN A 45 -31.99 21.80 14.11
N ARG A 46 -30.97 22.50 13.58
CA ARG A 46 -30.21 22.05 12.42
C ARG A 46 -28.77 21.77 12.82
N GLN A 47 -28.39 20.51 12.74
CA GLN A 47 -27.01 20.07 12.95
C GLN A 47 -26.23 20.19 11.64
N VAL A 48 -25.09 20.88 11.69
CA VAL A 48 -24.15 21.02 10.57
C VAL A 48 -22.82 20.41 10.99
N THR A 49 -22.49 19.29 10.37
CA THR A 49 -21.20 18.61 10.57
C THR A 49 -20.06 19.53 10.19
N GLN A 50 -19.08 19.66 11.08
CA GLN A 50 -17.80 20.31 10.82
C GLN A 50 -16.79 19.21 10.51
N TYR A 51 -16.23 19.23 9.30
CA TYR A 51 -15.26 18.22 8.88
C TYR A 51 -13.86 18.59 9.37
N PRO A 52 -13.13 17.66 9.99
CA PRO A 52 -11.75 17.90 10.39
C PRO A 52 -10.84 17.94 9.16
N ALA A 53 -9.70 18.61 9.31
CA ALA A 53 -8.61 18.44 8.37
C ALA A 53 -8.01 17.03 8.57
N ARG A 54 -7.76 16.34 7.47
CA ARG A 54 -7.10 15.03 7.48
C ARG A 54 -5.62 15.21 7.83
N GLY A 55 -5.00 14.28 8.55
CA GLY A 55 -3.57 14.34 8.87
C GLY A 55 -2.69 14.46 7.62
N LEU A 56 -1.64 15.25 7.70
CA LEU A 56 -0.64 15.41 6.64
C LEU A 56 0.29 14.17 6.61
N ILE A 57 0.91 13.90 5.47
CA ILE A 57 1.88 12.80 5.35
C ILE A 57 3.22 13.40 4.92
N TYR A 58 4.26 13.08 5.67
CA TYR A 58 5.63 13.50 5.45
C TYR A 58 6.53 12.33 5.08
N ASP A 59 7.63 12.62 4.40
CA ASP A 59 8.72 11.69 4.17
C ASP A 59 9.61 11.60 5.42
N ARG A 60 10.65 10.75 5.38
CA ARG A 60 11.55 10.55 6.53
C ARG A 60 12.44 11.76 6.85
N LYS A 61 12.58 12.72 5.92
CA LYS A 61 13.35 13.97 6.06
C LYS A 61 12.46 15.15 6.46
N GLY A 62 11.14 14.96 6.55
CA GLY A 62 10.16 15.99 6.90
C GLY A 62 9.58 16.75 5.69
N GLU A 63 9.83 16.28 4.47
CA GLU A 63 9.21 16.83 3.25
C GLU A 63 7.75 16.39 3.14
N LEU A 64 6.89 17.28 2.67
CA LEU A 64 5.46 17.02 2.55
C LEU A 64 5.17 16.11 1.34
N LEU A 65 4.58 14.95 1.59
CA LEU A 65 4.16 14.00 0.54
C LEU A 65 2.69 14.17 0.18
N VAL A 66 1.84 14.41 1.19
CA VAL A 66 0.40 14.58 1.01
C VAL A 66 -0.12 15.67 1.93
N TYR A 67 -0.86 16.60 1.35
CA TYR A 67 -1.50 17.67 2.10
C TYR A 67 -2.92 17.93 1.65
N ASN A 68 -3.59 18.86 2.32
CA ASN A 68 -4.98 19.17 2.08
C ASN A 68 -5.12 20.51 1.34
N GLN A 69 -5.83 20.51 0.23
CA GLN A 69 -6.26 21.71 -0.47
C GLN A 69 -7.74 21.96 -0.18
N ALA A 70 -8.07 23.21 0.17
CA ALA A 70 -9.46 23.62 0.39
C ALA A 70 -10.26 23.58 -0.91
N VAL A 71 -11.42 22.96 -0.84
CA VAL A 71 -12.42 22.94 -1.91
C VAL A 71 -13.81 23.12 -1.35
N TYR A 72 -14.77 23.42 -2.21
CA TYR A 72 -16.08 23.87 -1.78
C TYR A 72 -17.20 23.10 -2.48
N ASP A 73 -18.02 22.40 -1.72
CA ASP A 73 -19.22 21.74 -2.26
C ASP A 73 -20.37 22.73 -2.29
N VAL A 74 -21.02 22.89 -3.44
CA VAL A 74 -22.30 23.59 -3.55
C VAL A 74 -23.40 22.63 -3.11
N MET A 75 -24.09 23.00 -2.06
CA MET A 75 -25.22 22.30 -1.48
C MET A 75 -26.53 22.94 -1.93
N ILE A 76 -27.60 22.14 -2.00
CA ILE A 76 -28.95 22.58 -2.37
C ILE A 76 -29.98 22.07 -1.36
N ILE A 77 -30.92 22.93 -0.98
CA ILE A 77 -32.18 22.56 -0.31
C ILE A 77 -33.32 22.88 -1.28
N PRO A 78 -33.86 21.87 -1.99
CA PRO A 78 -34.81 22.11 -3.08
C PRO A 78 -36.04 22.95 -2.70
N ARG A 79 -36.55 22.81 -1.46
CA ARG A 79 -37.66 23.63 -0.93
C ARG A 79 -37.37 25.12 -0.83
N GLN A 80 -36.10 25.51 -0.68
CA GLN A 80 -35.69 26.91 -0.52
C GLN A 80 -35.32 27.58 -1.85
N VAL A 81 -35.29 26.81 -2.94
CA VAL A 81 -34.95 27.31 -4.28
C VAL A 81 -36.09 28.16 -4.82
N LYS A 82 -35.79 29.43 -5.11
CA LYS A 82 -36.68 30.37 -5.80
C LYS A 82 -36.32 30.48 -7.29
N ARG A 83 -37.07 31.24 -8.09
CA ARG A 83 -36.67 31.55 -9.47
C ARG A 83 -35.37 32.35 -9.43
N PHE A 84 -34.35 31.90 -10.17
CA PHE A 84 -33.05 32.55 -10.30
C PHE A 84 -32.58 32.51 -11.76
N ASP A 85 -31.59 33.34 -12.10
CA ASP A 85 -30.96 33.30 -13.42
C ASP A 85 -30.11 32.03 -13.56
N THR A 86 -30.67 31.04 -14.27
CA THR A 86 -30.02 29.75 -14.48
C THR A 86 -28.80 29.87 -15.39
N LEU A 87 -28.76 30.84 -16.31
CA LEU A 87 -27.63 31.03 -17.21
C LEU A 87 -26.42 31.60 -16.46
N ASP A 88 -26.60 32.65 -15.65
CA ASP A 88 -25.53 33.20 -14.79
C ASP A 88 -25.02 32.12 -13.81
N PHE A 89 -25.92 31.37 -13.18
CA PHE A 89 -25.55 30.28 -12.28
C PHE A 89 -24.71 29.19 -12.96
N CYS A 90 -25.13 28.73 -14.15
CA CYS A 90 -24.39 27.72 -14.91
C CYS A 90 -23.02 28.22 -15.35
N LYS A 91 -22.92 29.49 -15.79
CA LYS A 91 -21.66 30.12 -16.18
C LYS A 91 -20.69 30.25 -15.00
N LEU A 92 -21.18 30.64 -13.82
CA LEU A 92 -20.37 30.74 -12.60
C LEU A 92 -19.80 29.38 -12.16
N LEU A 93 -20.60 28.32 -12.29
CA LEU A 93 -20.21 26.98 -11.87
C LEU A 93 -19.46 26.19 -12.96
N GLY A 94 -19.39 26.71 -14.19
CA GLY A 94 -18.82 26.01 -15.33
C GLY A 94 -19.54 24.72 -15.67
N ILE A 95 -20.88 24.69 -15.55
CA ILE A 95 -21.71 23.52 -15.87
C ILE A 95 -22.69 23.83 -16.99
N GLU A 96 -23.09 22.81 -17.74
CA GLU A 96 -24.13 22.95 -18.74
C GLU A 96 -25.52 23.04 -18.12
N LYS A 97 -26.41 23.81 -18.76
CA LYS A 97 -27.80 23.99 -18.31
C LYS A 97 -28.55 22.66 -18.15
N LEU A 98 -28.34 21.72 -19.09
CA LEU A 98 -28.98 20.41 -19.05
C LEU A 98 -28.52 19.58 -17.83
N ASP A 99 -27.24 19.64 -17.48
CA ASP A 99 -26.70 18.96 -16.29
C ASP A 99 -27.22 19.61 -14.99
N ALA A 100 -27.32 20.94 -14.95
CA ALA A 100 -27.89 21.67 -13.82
C ALA A 100 -29.36 21.26 -13.55
N ILE A 101 -30.18 21.12 -14.59
CA ILE A 101 -31.59 20.68 -14.48
C ILE A 101 -31.66 19.25 -13.93
N LYS A 102 -30.88 18.32 -14.50
CA LYS A 102 -30.82 16.92 -14.02
C LYS A 102 -30.39 16.83 -12.55
N LYS A 103 -29.42 17.64 -12.13
CA LYS A 103 -28.96 17.71 -10.73
C LYS A 103 -30.03 18.27 -9.80
N LEU A 104 -30.79 19.28 -10.24
CA LEU A 104 -31.93 19.84 -9.51
C LEU A 104 -33.04 18.80 -9.31
N GLU A 105 -33.39 18.04 -10.34
CA GLU A 105 -34.38 16.95 -10.25
C GLU A 105 -33.90 15.84 -9.34
N LYS A 106 -32.64 15.41 -9.47
CA LYS A 106 -32.03 14.41 -8.59
C LYS A 106 -32.08 14.83 -7.12
N ALA A 107 -31.78 16.10 -6.82
CA ALA A 107 -31.86 16.63 -5.46
C ALA A 107 -33.31 16.62 -4.93
N LYS A 108 -34.30 17.02 -5.75
CA LYS A 108 -35.73 16.97 -5.39
C LYS A 108 -36.19 15.55 -5.10
N ASN A 109 -35.80 14.58 -5.94
CA ASN A 109 -36.16 13.17 -5.81
C ASN A 109 -35.52 12.54 -4.57
N TYR A 110 -34.30 12.96 -4.20
CA TYR A 110 -33.67 12.51 -2.97
C TYR A 110 -34.41 13.05 -1.73
N SER A 111 -34.63 14.36 -1.66
CA SER A 111 -35.46 14.97 -0.63
C SER A 111 -35.81 16.40 -0.98
N TYR A 112 -37.09 16.75 -0.86
CA TYR A 112 -37.51 18.14 -1.03
C TYR A 112 -37.02 19.07 0.10
N ARG A 113 -36.82 18.53 1.32
CA ARG A 113 -36.53 19.33 2.53
C ARG A 113 -35.09 19.18 3.05
N ARG A 114 -34.41 18.08 2.76
CA ARG A 114 -33.03 17.85 3.22
C ARG A 114 -32.02 18.46 2.25
N ALA A 115 -30.89 18.91 2.79
CA ALA A 115 -29.78 19.35 1.97
C ALA A 115 -29.15 18.15 1.24
N SER A 116 -28.72 18.37 0.00
CA SER A 116 -27.95 17.41 -0.78
C SER A 116 -26.86 18.14 -1.56
N VAL A 117 -25.83 17.41 -2.01
CA VAL A 117 -24.74 18.00 -2.80
C VAL A 117 -25.24 18.25 -4.22
N PHE A 118 -25.19 19.51 -4.67
CA PHE A 118 -25.51 19.90 -6.04
C PHE A 118 -24.28 19.79 -6.95
N LEU A 119 -23.14 20.32 -6.50
CA LEU A 119 -21.87 20.26 -7.21
C LEU A 119 -20.72 20.07 -6.22
N LYS A 120 -19.87 19.08 -6.46
CA LYS A 120 -18.73 18.74 -5.57
C LYS A 120 -17.51 19.61 -5.89
N GLN A 121 -16.67 19.96 -4.93
CA GLN A 121 -15.27 20.37 -5.10
C GLN A 121 -15.04 21.53 -6.10
N LEU A 122 -15.69 22.67 -5.89
CA LEU A 122 -15.27 23.93 -6.53
C LEU A 122 -13.90 24.34 -6.00
N SER A 123 -13.07 24.91 -6.88
CA SER A 123 -11.80 25.51 -6.47
C SER A 123 -12.03 26.76 -5.62
N SER A 124 -10.99 27.19 -4.90
CA SER A 124 -11.07 28.40 -4.06
C SER A 124 -11.36 29.65 -4.91
N GLU A 125 -10.82 29.72 -6.13
CA GLU A 125 -11.03 30.81 -7.08
C GLU A 125 -12.48 30.84 -7.58
N GLN A 126 -13.03 29.68 -7.97
CA GLN A 126 -14.44 29.59 -8.38
C GLN A 126 -15.39 29.90 -7.23
N TYR A 127 -15.04 29.45 -6.03
CA TYR A 127 -15.82 29.76 -4.83
C TYR A 127 -15.82 31.25 -4.51
N ALA A 128 -14.69 31.94 -4.60
CA ALA A 128 -14.62 33.39 -4.35
C ALA A 128 -15.62 34.16 -5.22
N VAL A 129 -15.65 33.86 -6.53
CA VAL A 129 -16.60 34.49 -7.46
C VAL A 129 -18.06 34.09 -7.16
N LEU A 130 -18.31 32.83 -6.79
CA LEU A 130 -19.65 32.38 -6.40
C LEU A 130 -20.13 33.04 -5.09
N GLN A 131 -19.24 33.23 -4.12
CA GLN A 131 -19.54 33.76 -2.79
C GLN A 131 -20.14 35.17 -2.89
N GLU A 132 -19.57 36.03 -3.74
CA GLU A 132 -20.08 37.39 -3.98
C GLU A 132 -21.51 37.41 -4.52
N LYS A 133 -21.89 36.39 -5.29
CA LYS A 133 -23.22 36.29 -5.93
C LYS A 133 -24.16 35.31 -5.24
N LEU A 134 -23.74 34.64 -4.16
CA LEU A 134 -24.50 33.55 -3.55
C LEU A 134 -25.89 34.00 -3.07
N TYR A 135 -26.03 35.27 -2.67
CA TYR A 135 -27.31 35.89 -2.30
C TYR A 135 -28.37 35.87 -3.43
N LYS A 136 -27.94 35.78 -4.70
CA LYS A 136 -28.82 35.68 -5.88
C LYS A 136 -29.40 34.29 -6.09
N PHE A 137 -28.88 33.27 -5.38
CA PHE A 137 -29.26 31.88 -5.55
C PHE A 137 -29.86 31.28 -4.24
N PRO A 138 -31.07 31.73 -3.81
CA PRO A 138 -31.72 31.17 -2.63
C PRO A 138 -31.85 29.65 -2.70
N GLY A 139 -31.60 28.99 -1.57
CA GLY A 139 -31.62 27.52 -1.46
C GLY A 139 -30.30 26.84 -1.81
N PHE A 140 -29.34 27.56 -2.36
CA PHE A 140 -27.95 27.12 -2.50
C PHE A 140 -27.09 27.68 -1.38
N PHE A 141 -26.17 26.86 -0.89
CA PHE A 141 -25.15 27.28 0.08
C PHE A 141 -23.89 26.47 -0.14
N VAL A 142 -22.78 26.88 0.47
CA VAL A 142 -21.49 26.22 0.27
C VAL A 142 -21.05 25.51 1.54
N GLN A 143 -20.49 24.32 1.39
CA GLN A 143 -19.87 23.56 2.47
C GLN A 143 -18.36 23.43 2.19
N PRO A 144 -17.49 23.92 3.10
CA PRO A 144 -16.06 23.74 2.96
C PRO A 144 -15.69 22.26 3.14
N ARG A 145 -14.77 21.80 2.29
CA ARG A 145 -14.22 20.45 2.24
C ARG A 145 -12.73 20.54 1.95
N THR A 146 -12.04 19.41 2.03
CA THR A 146 -10.64 19.29 1.65
C THR A 146 -10.45 18.16 0.66
N LEU A 147 -9.55 18.34 -0.29
CA LEU A 147 -9.01 17.27 -1.12
C LEU A 147 -7.54 17.05 -0.81
N ARG A 148 -7.08 15.81 -1.03
CA ARG A 148 -5.65 15.55 -1.05
C ARG A 148 -5.00 16.23 -2.24
N LYS A 149 -3.80 16.76 -2.01
CA LYS A 149 -2.91 17.29 -3.02
C LYS A 149 -1.52 16.70 -2.78
N TYR A 150 -0.80 16.44 -3.87
CA TYR A 150 0.47 15.73 -3.86
C TYR A 150 1.52 16.67 -4.46
N PRO A 151 2.52 17.15 -3.68
CA PRO A 151 3.54 18.05 -4.20
C PRO A 151 4.40 17.41 -5.30
N ARG A 152 4.53 16.09 -5.26
CA ARG A 152 5.30 15.26 -6.18
C ARG A 152 4.41 14.22 -6.84
N GLN A 153 4.66 13.93 -8.12
CA GLN A 153 3.92 12.93 -8.90
C GLN A 153 4.51 11.52 -8.72
N SER A 154 4.69 11.09 -7.46
CA SER A 154 5.41 9.87 -7.11
C SER A 154 4.74 9.11 -5.96
N ALA A 155 5.20 7.90 -5.68
CA ALA A 155 4.80 7.09 -4.52
C ALA A 155 3.31 6.68 -4.49
N ALA A 156 2.61 6.66 -5.61
CA ALA A 156 1.15 6.42 -5.66
C ALA A 156 0.70 5.11 -5.00
N HIS A 157 1.49 4.04 -5.13
CA HIS A 157 1.20 2.74 -4.50
C HIS A 157 1.55 2.68 -3.01
N ALA A 158 2.38 3.59 -2.52
CA ALA A 158 2.71 3.70 -1.11
C ALA A 158 1.71 4.61 -0.38
N LEU A 159 1.46 5.80 -0.94
CA LEU A 159 0.54 6.79 -0.37
C LEU A 159 -0.91 6.31 -0.45
N GLY A 160 -1.32 5.84 -1.63
CA GLY A 160 -2.70 5.44 -1.92
C GLY A 160 -3.62 6.62 -2.24
N TYR A 161 -4.92 6.33 -2.34
CA TYR A 161 -5.93 7.34 -2.71
C TYR A 161 -7.21 7.21 -1.88
N LEU A 162 -8.02 8.28 -1.91
CA LEU A 162 -9.33 8.33 -1.26
C LEU A 162 -10.46 8.08 -2.27
N ASN A 163 -11.57 7.51 -1.81
CA ASN A 163 -12.80 7.44 -2.59
C ASN A 163 -14.04 7.62 -1.70
N GLU A 164 -15.17 7.97 -2.30
CA GLU A 164 -16.43 8.14 -1.59
C GLU A 164 -16.85 6.82 -0.91
N VAL A 165 -17.37 6.93 0.31
CA VAL A 165 -17.84 5.78 1.08
C VAL A 165 -19.05 5.13 0.43
N ASN A 166 -19.10 3.80 0.47
CA ASN A 166 -20.29 3.05 0.06
C ASN A 166 -21.18 2.67 1.27
N ASN A 167 -22.37 2.14 1.00
CA ASN A 167 -23.32 1.74 2.05
C ASN A 167 -22.78 0.66 3.01
N LYS A 168 -21.83 -0.17 2.57
CA LYS A 168 -21.20 -1.18 3.44
C LYS A 168 -20.26 -0.51 4.45
N GLU A 169 -19.48 0.47 3.99
CA GLU A 169 -18.55 1.24 4.85
C GLU A 169 -19.30 2.11 5.85
N ILE A 170 -20.39 2.77 5.44
CA ILE A 170 -21.25 3.55 6.35
C ILE A 170 -21.87 2.67 7.44
N LYS A 171 -22.26 1.43 7.10
CA LYS A 171 -22.80 0.47 8.09
C LYS A 171 -21.72 -0.07 9.02
N ALA A 172 -20.49 -0.22 8.53
CA ALA A 172 -19.38 -0.75 9.30
C ALA A 172 -18.79 0.28 10.27
N ASP A 173 -18.85 1.57 9.93
CA ASP A 173 -18.31 2.64 10.76
C ASP A 173 -19.24 3.87 10.72
N SER A 174 -19.90 4.14 11.84
CA SER A 174 -20.85 5.24 12.03
C SER A 174 -20.20 6.62 11.94
N TYR A 175 -18.86 6.70 11.89
CA TYR A 175 -18.15 7.92 11.55
C TYR A 175 -18.56 8.45 10.17
N TYR A 176 -18.83 7.56 9.21
CA TYR A 176 -19.08 7.96 7.83
C TYR A 176 -20.56 8.22 7.53
N SER A 177 -20.79 9.11 6.58
CA SER A 177 -22.06 9.44 5.99
C SER A 177 -21.91 9.52 4.48
N GLN A 178 -23.02 9.43 3.74
CA GLN A 178 -22.99 9.58 2.30
C GLN A 178 -22.33 10.91 1.90
N GLY A 179 -21.38 10.87 0.96
CA GLY A 179 -20.58 12.02 0.55
C GLY A 179 -19.21 12.12 1.21
N ASP A 180 -18.93 11.32 2.24
CA ASP A 180 -17.61 11.27 2.86
C ASP A 180 -16.62 10.44 2.07
N TYR A 181 -15.33 10.69 2.30
CA TYR A 181 -14.24 9.99 1.65
C TYR A 181 -13.47 9.15 2.66
N ILE A 182 -13.02 7.98 2.21
CA ILE A 182 -12.22 7.01 2.96
C ILE A 182 -11.05 6.55 2.10
N GLY A 183 -9.90 6.25 2.70
CA GLY A 183 -8.76 5.64 2.07
C GLY A 183 -9.08 4.29 1.45
N LYS A 184 -8.56 4.03 0.26
CA LYS A 184 -8.80 2.80 -0.52
C LYS A 184 -7.55 1.98 -0.79
N SER A 185 -6.36 2.57 -0.63
CA SER A 185 -5.08 1.87 -0.81
C SER A 185 -3.99 2.56 0.00
N GLY A 186 -2.80 1.94 0.02
CA GLY A 186 -1.60 2.52 0.64
C GLY A 186 -1.76 2.90 2.11
N ILE A 187 -0.97 3.89 2.53
CA ILE A 187 -1.02 4.52 3.85
C ILE A 187 -2.42 5.06 4.15
N GLU A 188 -3.08 5.67 3.15
CA GLU A 188 -4.42 6.23 3.32
C GLU A 188 -5.44 5.21 3.82
N LEU A 189 -5.37 3.95 3.36
CA LEU A 189 -6.25 2.87 3.82
C LEU A 189 -5.82 2.33 5.19
N THR A 190 -4.54 2.00 5.38
CA THR A 190 -4.10 1.38 6.64
C THR A 190 -4.29 2.32 7.83
N TYR A 191 -3.91 3.58 7.67
CA TYR A 191 -3.90 4.59 8.74
C TYR A 191 -5.11 5.52 8.69
N GLU A 192 -6.20 5.08 8.05
CA GLU A 192 -7.45 5.85 7.92
C GLU A 192 -7.93 6.42 9.25
N LYS A 193 -7.87 5.63 10.33
CA LYS A 193 -8.36 6.04 11.65
C LYS A 193 -7.51 7.13 12.28
N ASP A 194 -6.20 7.09 12.09
CA ASP A 194 -5.28 8.11 12.57
C ASP A 194 -5.40 9.39 11.73
N LEU A 195 -5.53 9.24 10.41
CA LEU A 195 -5.58 10.33 9.46
C LEU A 195 -6.90 11.10 9.48
N ARG A 196 -8.04 10.45 9.70
CA ARG A 196 -9.36 11.08 9.45
C ARG A 196 -9.80 12.13 10.47
N GLY A 197 -9.21 12.15 11.66
CA GLY A 197 -9.62 13.05 12.74
C GLY A 197 -11.03 12.78 13.28
N GLU A 198 -11.54 13.72 14.07
CA GLU A 198 -12.90 13.65 14.63
C GLU A 198 -13.80 14.76 14.07
N LYS A 199 -15.01 14.37 13.67
CA LYS A 199 -16.03 15.32 13.24
C LYS A 199 -16.53 16.17 14.39
N GLY A 200 -16.56 17.47 14.13
CA GLY A 200 -17.29 18.43 14.94
C GLY A 200 -18.75 18.55 14.49
N LYS A 201 -19.53 19.29 15.26
CA LYS A 201 -20.89 19.68 14.90
C LYS A 201 -21.17 21.10 15.40
N LYS A 202 -21.86 21.89 14.59
CA LYS A 202 -22.53 23.11 15.03
C LYS A 202 -24.02 22.89 15.01
N ILE A 203 -24.72 23.31 16.07
CA ILE A 203 -26.17 23.20 16.18
C ILE A 203 -26.75 24.60 16.05
N TYR A 204 -27.60 24.80 15.06
CA TYR A 204 -28.28 26.07 14.82
C TYR A 204 -29.76 25.96 15.18
N TRP A 205 -30.32 27.04 15.73
CA TRP A 205 -31.77 27.22 15.80
C TRP A 205 -32.29 27.63 14.43
N VAL A 206 -33.32 26.94 13.94
CA VAL A 206 -33.96 27.26 12.67
C VAL A 206 -35.44 27.54 12.85
N ASP A 207 -35.98 28.44 12.03
CA ASP A 207 -37.42 28.68 11.99
C ASP A 207 -38.17 27.61 11.17
N VAL A 208 -39.50 27.70 11.13
CA VAL A 208 -40.38 26.80 10.33
C VAL A 208 -40.07 26.81 8.82
N TYR A 209 -39.29 27.79 8.36
CA TYR A 209 -38.82 27.91 6.98
C TYR A 209 -37.35 27.43 6.81
N ASN A 210 -36.77 26.84 7.86
CA ASN A 210 -35.42 26.28 7.94
C ASN A 210 -34.29 27.33 7.75
N ARG A 211 -34.55 28.60 8.13
CA ARG A 211 -33.56 29.68 8.14
C ARG A 211 -32.82 29.70 9.48
N ILE A 212 -31.49 29.79 9.45
CA ILE A 212 -30.64 29.89 10.65
C ILE A 212 -30.95 31.21 11.37
N LYS A 213 -31.31 31.11 12.66
CA LYS A 213 -31.60 32.25 13.55
C LYS A 213 -30.48 32.54 14.55
N GLY A 214 -29.57 31.59 14.74
CA GLY A 214 -28.44 31.70 15.65
C GLY A 214 -27.95 30.32 16.09
N SER A 215 -26.91 30.28 16.91
CA SER A 215 -26.44 29.04 17.55
C SER A 215 -27.46 28.55 18.58
N TYR A 216 -27.66 27.24 18.66
CA TYR A 216 -28.56 26.63 19.64
C TYR A 216 -27.94 26.74 21.04
N ARG A 217 -28.65 27.41 21.96
CA ARG A 217 -28.19 27.69 23.35
C ARG A 217 -26.75 28.23 23.40
N ASP A 218 -26.49 29.25 22.58
CA ASP A 218 -25.19 29.94 22.50
C ASP A 218 -24.01 28.99 22.23
N GLY A 219 -24.25 27.89 21.51
CA GLY A 219 -23.21 26.94 21.12
C GLY A 219 -22.78 25.98 22.23
N LYS A 220 -23.50 25.91 23.36
CA LYS A 220 -23.19 24.98 24.48
C LYS A 220 -23.05 23.52 24.05
N PHE A 221 -23.70 23.13 22.95
CA PHE A 221 -23.69 21.77 22.40
C PHE A 221 -22.87 21.62 21.11
N ASP A 222 -22.16 22.68 20.70
CA ASP A 222 -21.25 22.63 19.57
C ASP A 222 -20.01 21.80 19.96
N LYS A 223 -19.54 20.97 19.03
CA LYS A 223 -18.27 20.23 19.15
C LYS A 223 -17.34 20.74 18.06
N GLN A 224 -16.15 21.21 18.44
CA GLN A 224 -15.13 21.55 17.45
C GLN A 224 -14.58 20.28 16.80
N PRO A 225 -14.28 20.30 15.48
CA PRO A 225 -13.59 19.19 14.84
C PRO A 225 -12.15 19.08 15.34
N ILE A 226 -11.64 17.86 15.47
CA ILE A 226 -10.25 17.58 15.82
C ILE A 226 -9.56 17.07 14.57
N SER A 227 -8.50 17.75 14.13
CA SER A 227 -7.72 17.32 12.96
C SER A 227 -7.14 15.92 13.17
N GLY A 228 -6.96 15.19 12.08
CA GLY A 228 -6.26 13.90 12.13
C GLY A 228 -4.78 14.05 12.48
N ASN A 229 -4.17 12.95 12.90
CA ASN A 229 -2.76 12.89 13.21
C ASN A 229 -1.93 12.91 11.93
N ASP A 230 -0.93 13.77 11.90
CA ASP A 230 0.08 13.75 10.85
C ASP A 230 0.91 12.46 10.93
N LEU A 231 1.37 11.96 9.79
CA LEU A 231 2.20 10.76 9.70
C LEU A 231 3.58 11.12 9.15
N ILE A 232 4.62 10.53 9.74
CA ILE A 232 5.96 10.53 9.17
C ILE A 232 6.20 9.14 8.58
N SER A 233 6.35 9.07 7.26
CA SER A 233 6.67 7.83 6.56
C SER A 233 8.18 7.57 6.59
N THR A 234 8.56 6.33 6.33
CA THR A 234 9.95 5.89 6.21
C THR A 234 10.54 6.12 4.82
N LEU A 235 9.70 6.55 3.86
CA LEU A 235 10.11 6.83 2.49
C LEU A 235 11.13 7.96 2.42
N ASP A 236 12.15 7.77 1.60
CA ASP A 236 12.99 8.83 1.08
C ASP A 236 12.44 9.24 -0.29
N ILE A 237 11.83 10.42 -0.38
CA ILE A 237 11.10 10.82 -1.59
C ILE A 237 12.02 11.00 -2.81
N ASP A 238 13.26 11.47 -2.60
CA ASP A 238 14.25 11.62 -3.66
C ASP A 238 14.66 10.25 -4.22
N LEU A 239 14.85 9.26 -3.33
CA LEU A 239 15.18 7.89 -3.74
C LEU A 239 14.00 7.23 -4.46
N GLN A 240 12.77 7.47 -3.99
CA GLN A 240 11.54 6.98 -4.62
C GLN A 240 11.38 7.51 -6.04
N GLU A 241 11.46 8.83 -6.23
CA GLU A 241 11.38 9.48 -7.56
C GLU A 241 12.49 8.99 -8.48
N TYR A 242 13.71 8.84 -7.95
CA TYR A 242 14.83 8.35 -8.73
C TYR A 242 14.62 6.90 -9.19
N GLY A 243 14.10 6.03 -8.31
CA GLY A 243 13.73 4.67 -8.68
C GLY A 243 12.61 4.60 -9.72
N GLU A 244 11.60 5.47 -9.62
CA GLU A 244 10.51 5.60 -10.60
C GLU A 244 11.03 6.05 -11.96
N LEU A 245 11.94 7.03 -12.00
CA LEU A 245 12.62 7.50 -13.21
C LEU A 245 13.41 6.37 -13.88
N LEU A 246 14.19 5.60 -13.12
CA LEU A 246 14.95 4.46 -13.66
C LEU A 246 14.05 3.33 -14.17
N MET A 247 12.85 3.20 -13.59
CA MET A 247 11.84 2.21 -13.99
C MET A 247 10.87 2.72 -15.07
N GLN A 248 11.06 3.93 -15.58
CA GLN A 248 10.31 4.44 -16.72
C GLN A 248 10.43 3.48 -17.90
N ASN A 249 9.31 3.24 -18.58
CA ASN A 249 9.20 2.32 -19.71
C ASN A 249 9.65 0.87 -19.40
N LYS A 250 9.63 0.47 -18.14
CA LYS A 250 9.95 -0.90 -17.69
C LYS A 250 8.84 -1.41 -16.78
N LYS A 251 8.54 -2.69 -16.86
CA LYS A 251 7.55 -3.33 -16.00
C LYS A 251 8.25 -4.08 -14.88
N GLY A 252 7.74 -4.00 -13.65
CA GLY A 252 8.33 -4.70 -12.50
C GLY A 252 8.21 -3.90 -11.20
N GLY A 253 9.16 -4.07 -10.30
CA GLY A 253 9.15 -3.35 -9.04
C GLY A 253 10.50 -3.32 -8.32
N ILE A 254 10.65 -2.33 -7.44
CA ILE A 254 11.82 -2.12 -6.60
C ILE A 254 11.34 -1.99 -5.16
N VAL A 255 12.04 -2.64 -4.25
CA VAL A 255 11.85 -2.46 -2.81
C VAL A 255 13.23 -2.25 -2.18
N ALA A 256 13.40 -1.11 -1.52
CA ALA A 256 14.59 -0.77 -0.75
C ALA A 256 14.22 -0.69 0.74
N LEU A 257 14.97 -1.41 1.57
CA LEU A 257 14.79 -1.51 3.01
C LEU A 257 16.03 -1.02 3.73
N GLU A 258 15.87 -0.41 4.89
CA GLU A 258 16.96 -0.21 5.84
C GLU A 258 17.11 -1.47 6.71
N PRO A 259 18.22 -2.24 6.61
CA PRO A 259 18.29 -3.56 7.26
C PRO A 259 18.18 -3.50 8.78
N SER A 260 18.73 -2.47 9.42
CA SER A 260 18.77 -2.33 10.89
C SER A 260 17.41 -2.06 11.54
N THR A 261 16.41 -1.65 10.76
CA THR A 261 15.12 -1.19 11.28
C THR A 261 13.92 -1.82 10.57
N GLY A 262 14.09 -2.32 9.34
CA GLY A 262 12.97 -2.74 8.50
C GLY A 262 12.22 -1.56 7.85
N GLU A 263 12.71 -0.34 7.98
CA GLU A 263 12.12 0.83 7.33
C GLU A 263 12.11 0.66 5.80
N ILE A 264 10.95 0.82 5.15
CA ILE A 264 10.83 0.85 3.68
C ILE A 264 11.29 2.22 3.15
N LEU A 265 12.52 2.27 2.65
CA LEU A 265 13.13 3.48 2.09
C LEU A 265 12.51 3.89 0.76
N ALA A 266 12.21 2.91 -0.09
CA ALA A 266 11.55 3.14 -1.37
C ALA A 266 10.77 1.90 -1.82
N LYS A 267 9.64 2.13 -2.48
CA LYS A 267 8.69 1.12 -2.96
C LYS A 267 8.13 1.53 -4.31
N ILE A 268 8.74 1.03 -5.38
CA ILE A 268 8.39 1.37 -6.76
C ILE A 268 7.66 0.20 -7.40
N SER A 269 6.46 0.43 -7.91
CA SER A 269 5.75 -0.49 -8.80
C SER A 269 5.63 0.17 -10.16
N SER A 270 6.10 -0.50 -11.22
CA SER A 270 6.12 0.06 -12.57
C SER A 270 5.43 -0.87 -13.59
N PRO A 271 4.63 -0.34 -14.53
CA PRO A 271 4.17 1.05 -14.59
C PRO A 271 3.30 1.41 -13.37
N GLY A 272 3.46 2.65 -12.89
CA GLY A 272 2.63 3.25 -11.86
C GLY A 272 1.62 4.23 -12.45
N TYR A 273 1.06 5.11 -11.62
CA TYR A 273 0.15 6.19 -12.02
C TYR A 273 0.46 7.44 -11.20
N ASP A 274 0.11 8.62 -11.72
CA ASP A 274 0.18 9.86 -10.95
C ASP A 274 -0.92 9.87 -9.86
N PRO A 275 -0.58 10.03 -8.57
CA PRO A 275 -1.55 10.11 -7.48
C PRO A 275 -2.69 11.12 -7.73
N GLU A 276 -2.41 12.24 -8.41
CA GLU A 276 -3.39 13.29 -8.69
C GLU A 276 -4.50 12.82 -9.65
N MET A 277 -4.25 11.80 -10.46
CA MET A 277 -5.27 11.22 -11.33
C MET A 277 -6.46 10.66 -10.55
N LEU A 278 -6.25 10.24 -9.30
CA LEU A 278 -7.28 9.68 -8.43
C LEU A 278 -7.80 10.68 -7.39
N VAL A 279 -7.71 11.98 -7.68
CA VAL A 279 -8.25 13.05 -6.85
C VAL A 279 -9.45 13.73 -7.53
N GLY A 280 -10.40 14.16 -6.71
CA GLY A 280 -11.41 15.11 -7.12
C GLY A 280 -12.43 14.58 -8.14
N ARG A 281 -12.95 15.48 -8.99
CA ARG A 281 -14.05 15.18 -9.93
C ARG A 281 -13.65 14.20 -11.03
N VAL A 282 -12.38 14.21 -11.42
CA VAL A 282 -11.84 13.39 -12.53
C VAL A 282 -11.51 11.96 -12.10
N MET A 283 -11.38 11.72 -10.78
CA MET A 283 -11.04 10.44 -10.19
C MET A 283 -11.84 9.27 -10.78
N SER A 284 -13.17 9.38 -10.83
CA SER A 284 -14.03 8.28 -11.30
C SER A 284 -13.86 7.95 -12.79
N LYS A 285 -13.47 8.93 -13.61
CA LYS A 285 -13.16 8.74 -15.04
C LYS A 285 -11.76 8.11 -15.19
N ASN A 286 -10.78 8.67 -14.50
CA ASN A 286 -9.39 8.23 -14.54
C ASN A 286 -9.24 6.81 -13.99
N TYR A 287 -9.89 6.49 -12.86
CA TYR A 287 -9.91 5.15 -12.30
C TYR A 287 -10.44 4.12 -13.31
N ARG A 288 -11.55 4.42 -14.00
CA ARG A 288 -12.08 3.54 -15.05
C ARG A 288 -11.08 3.35 -16.20
N ALA A 289 -10.42 4.42 -16.64
CA ALA A 289 -9.39 4.34 -17.67
C ALA A 289 -8.21 3.45 -17.23
N LEU A 290 -7.70 3.64 -16.01
CA LEU A 290 -6.58 2.85 -15.47
C LEU A 290 -6.92 1.38 -15.23
N VAL A 291 -8.17 1.06 -14.88
CA VAL A 291 -8.61 -0.34 -14.68
C VAL A 291 -8.92 -1.04 -16.00
N GLN A 292 -9.65 -0.39 -16.91
CA GLN A 292 -10.25 -1.06 -18.06
C GLN A 292 -9.42 -0.93 -19.34
N ASN A 293 -8.71 0.19 -19.51
CA ASN A 293 -8.09 0.53 -20.79
C ASN A 293 -6.57 0.37 -20.78
N ASP A 294 -5.95 0.17 -19.61
CA ASP A 294 -4.51 0.00 -19.50
C ASP A 294 -4.12 -1.47 -19.33
N SER A 295 -3.60 -2.05 -20.40
CA SER A 295 -3.10 -3.44 -20.43
C SER A 295 -1.91 -3.68 -19.50
N LEU A 296 -1.20 -2.62 -19.10
CA LEU A 296 -0.03 -2.66 -18.23
C LEU A 296 -0.41 -2.70 -16.74
N LYS A 297 -1.71 -2.56 -16.41
CA LYS A 297 -2.25 -2.68 -15.04
C LYS A 297 -1.51 -1.76 -14.03
N PRO A 298 -1.56 -0.42 -14.21
CA PRO A 298 -0.82 0.53 -13.37
C PRO A 298 -1.33 0.60 -11.93
N LEU A 299 -2.54 0.12 -11.64
CA LEU A 299 -3.07 0.05 -10.27
C LEU A 299 -2.60 -1.21 -9.51
N PHE A 300 -2.02 -2.18 -10.22
CA PHE A 300 -1.54 -3.42 -9.62
C PHE A 300 -0.17 -3.19 -8.96
N ASP A 301 -0.13 -3.33 -7.63
CA ASP A 301 1.09 -3.16 -6.87
C ASP A 301 1.99 -4.38 -6.98
N ARG A 302 2.97 -4.32 -7.88
CA ARG A 302 3.89 -5.43 -8.12
C ARG A 302 4.77 -5.74 -6.92
N THR A 303 5.00 -4.79 -6.04
CA THR A 303 5.92 -4.98 -4.90
C THR A 303 5.34 -5.88 -3.81
N LEU A 304 4.01 -5.87 -3.64
CA LEU A 304 3.28 -6.63 -2.63
C LEU A 304 2.44 -7.77 -3.20
N MET A 305 1.96 -7.63 -4.43
CA MET A 305 0.94 -8.51 -5.02
C MET A 305 1.46 -9.36 -6.17
N ALA A 306 2.57 -9.01 -6.81
CA ALA A 306 3.15 -9.90 -7.81
C ALA A 306 3.90 -11.03 -7.10
N GLN A 307 3.68 -12.25 -7.56
CA GLN A 307 4.39 -13.42 -7.05
C GLN A 307 5.23 -13.98 -8.18
N TYR A 308 6.54 -13.92 -8.03
CA TYR A 308 7.51 -14.33 -9.04
C TYR A 308 8.35 -15.50 -8.53
N PRO A 309 8.80 -16.41 -9.40
CA PRO A 309 9.91 -17.28 -9.06
C PRO A 309 11.13 -16.40 -8.72
N PRO A 310 11.81 -16.62 -7.58
CA PRO A 310 12.97 -15.82 -7.22
C PRO A 310 14.18 -16.03 -8.15
N GLY A 311 14.25 -17.19 -8.83
CA GLY A 311 15.39 -17.55 -9.65
C GLY A 311 16.70 -17.59 -8.83
N SER A 312 17.80 -17.25 -9.48
CA SER A 312 19.15 -17.46 -8.90
C SER A 312 19.46 -16.68 -7.61
N ILE A 313 18.64 -15.72 -7.19
CA ILE A 313 18.81 -15.09 -5.87
C ILE A 313 18.54 -16.09 -4.73
N PHE A 314 17.67 -17.08 -4.97
CA PHE A 314 17.27 -18.06 -3.97
C PHE A 314 18.39 -19.05 -3.60
N LYS A 315 19.37 -19.20 -4.50
CA LYS A 315 20.58 -20.01 -4.27
C LYS A 315 21.32 -19.61 -2.99
N MET A 316 21.23 -18.34 -2.61
CA MET A 316 21.78 -17.80 -1.36
C MET A 316 21.20 -18.50 -0.13
N VAL A 317 19.89 -18.71 -0.11
CA VAL A 317 19.19 -19.43 0.97
C VAL A 317 19.64 -20.90 0.98
N ASN A 318 19.74 -21.55 -0.18
CA ASN A 318 20.21 -22.93 -0.26
C ASN A 318 21.68 -23.11 0.15
N ALA A 319 22.55 -22.13 -0.13
CA ALA A 319 23.92 -22.13 0.40
C ALA A 319 23.92 -22.10 1.93
N LEU A 320 23.14 -21.18 2.53
CA LEU A 320 23.03 -21.03 3.97
C LEU A 320 22.48 -22.29 4.64
N ILE A 321 21.41 -22.88 4.09
CA ILE A 321 20.84 -24.13 4.59
C ILE A 321 21.87 -25.27 4.46
N GLY A 322 22.58 -25.36 3.33
CA GLY A 322 23.59 -26.39 3.13
C GLY A 322 24.72 -26.33 4.16
N LEU A 323 25.14 -25.11 4.54
CA LEU A 323 26.12 -24.87 5.59
C LEU A 323 25.57 -25.20 6.98
N GLN A 324 24.36 -24.71 7.31
CA GLN A 324 23.67 -24.98 8.57
C GLN A 324 23.52 -26.47 8.82
N GLU A 325 23.10 -27.20 7.78
CA GLU A 325 22.89 -28.63 7.83
C GLU A 325 24.18 -29.44 7.67
N LYS A 326 25.33 -28.76 7.54
CA LYS A 326 26.68 -29.34 7.44
C LYS A 326 26.83 -30.35 6.29
N VAL A 327 26.04 -30.19 5.23
CA VAL A 327 26.12 -31.03 4.02
C VAL A 327 27.08 -30.45 2.98
N ILE A 328 27.43 -29.18 3.13
CA ILE A 328 28.53 -28.50 2.43
C ILE A 328 29.34 -27.68 3.44
N ASN A 329 30.55 -27.29 3.05
CA ASN A 329 31.38 -26.30 3.73
C ASN A 329 31.90 -25.28 2.69
N PRO A 330 32.58 -24.17 3.10
CA PRO A 330 33.04 -23.15 2.16
C PRO A 330 33.98 -23.65 1.05
N PHE A 331 34.65 -24.79 1.27
CA PHE A 331 35.61 -25.40 0.36
C PHE A 331 35.04 -26.57 -0.44
N THR A 332 33.79 -26.97 -0.20
CA THR A 332 33.13 -28.03 -0.97
C THR A 332 33.10 -27.64 -2.45
N ARG A 333 33.56 -28.54 -3.33
CA ARG A 333 33.60 -28.31 -4.77
C ARG A 333 32.66 -29.25 -5.49
N PHE A 334 31.91 -28.71 -6.46
CA PHE A 334 31.12 -29.50 -7.40
C PHE A 334 31.54 -29.21 -8.82
N GLU A 335 31.54 -30.26 -9.65
CA GLU A 335 31.71 -30.14 -11.09
C GLU A 335 30.41 -29.64 -11.75
N CYS A 336 30.57 -28.89 -12.83
CA CYS A 336 29.49 -28.38 -13.66
C CYS A 336 29.85 -28.54 -15.14
N HIS A 337 29.33 -29.61 -15.75
CA HIS A 337 29.50 -29.89 -17.17
C HIS A 337 28.37 -29.22 -17.96
N SER A 338 28.37 -27.88 -17.97
CA SER A 338 27.29 -27.03 -18.53
C SER A 338 25.90 -27.28 -17.92
N GLY A 339 25.83 -27.86 -16.73
CA GLY A 339 24.58 -28.24 -16.09
C GLY A 339 24.73 -29.32 -15.03
N TYR A 340 23.59 -29.66 -14.45
CA TYR A 340 23.40 -30.81 -13.57
C TYR A 340 22.72 -31.93 -14.35
N HIS A 341 23.35 -33.10 -14.38
CA HIS A 341 22.90 -34.26 -15.16
C HIS A 341 22.76 -35.48 -14.26
N VAL A 342 21.57 -36.06 -14.19
CA VAL A 342 21.31 -37.32 -13.46
C VAL A 342 20.32 -38.19 -14.24
N GLY A 343 20.81 -39.32 -14.75
CA GLY A 343 20.02 -40.17 -15.65
C GLY A 343 19.58 -39.39 -16.89
N SER A 344 18.28 -39.36 -17.16
CA SER A 344 17.69 -38.55 -18.25
C SER A 344 17.36 -37.11 -17.86
N PHE A 345 17.54 -36.71 -16.59
CA PHE A 345 17.25 -35.35 -16.15
C PHE A 345 18.47 -34.44 -16.37
N THR A 346 18.23 -33.30 -17.02
CA THR A 346 19.23 -32.26 -17.27
C THR A 346 18.69 -30.90 -16.83
N MET A 347 19.49 -30.17 -16.04
CA MET A 347 19.31 -28.76 -15.74
C MET A 347 20.52 -27.99 -16.26
N GLY A 348 20.35 -27.19 -17.31
CA GLY A 348 21.44 -26.43 -17.92
C GLY A 348 22.05 -25.39 -16.98
N CYS A 349 23.29 -24.99 -17.24
CA CYS A 349 24.01 -23.92 -16.55
C CYS A 349 24.68 -22.98 -17.55
N HIS A 350 25.01 -21.76 -17.11
CA HIS A 350 25.82 -20.84 -17.90
C HIS A 350 27.28 -21.31 -17.96
N ALA A 351 28.01 -20.87 -18.99
CA ALA A 351 29.42 -21.18 -19.14
C ALA A 351 30.24 -20.49 -18.05
N HIS A 352 31.05 -21.26 -17.32
CA HIS A 352 32.00 -20.79 -16.32
C HIS A 352 33.06 -21.87 -16.05
N VAL A 353 34.12 -21.52 -15.33
CA VAL A 353 35.14 -22.49 -14.91
C VAL A 353 34.54 -23.52 -13.95
N SER A 354 35.06 -24.76 -13.97
CA SER A 354 34.61 -25.87 -13.14
C SER A 354 35.82 -26.73 -12.76
N PRO A 355 35.89 -27.30 -11.55
CA PRO A 355 34.89 -27.25 -10.47
C PRO A 355 34.91 -25.92 -9.70
N LEU A 356 33.80 -25.60 -9.02
CA LEU A 356 33.65 -24.37 -8.23
C LEU A 356 33.44 -24.69 -6.75
N ASP A 357 34.07 -23.90 -5.87
CA ASP A 357 33.74 -23.84 -4.45
C ASP A 357 32.51 -22.96 -4.17
N LEU A 358 32.10 -22.82 -2.90
CA LEU A 358 30.89 -22.08 -2.55
C LEU A 358 30.93 -20.61 -3.01
N ARG A 359 32.04 -19.91 -2.79
CA ARG A 359 32.15 -18.48 -3.12
C ARG A 359 32.09 -18.30 -4.63
N SER A 360 32.82 -19.13 -5.36
CA SER A 360 32.88 -19.09 -6.82
C SER A 360 31.55 -19.53 -7.45
N SER A 361 30.80 -20.44 -6.82
CA SER A 361 29.47 -20.86 -7.27
C SER A 361 28.42 -19.76 -7.11
N ILE A 362 28.52 -18.93 -6.07
CA ILE A 362 27.71 -17.71 -5.91
C ILE A 362 28.07 -16.69 -6.99
N MET A 363 29.36 -16.41 -7.19
CA MET A 363 29.89 -15.46 -8.18
C MET A 363 29.39 -15.77 -9.60
N HIS A 364 29.59 -17.02 -10.05
CA HIS A 364 29.20 -17.47 -11.39
C HIS A 364 27.76 -17.99 -11.48
N SER A 365 27.03 -18.02 -10.37
CA SER A 365 25.64 -18.50 -10.32
C SER A 365 25.47 -19.94 -10.80
N CYS A 366 26.36 -20.86 -10.42
CA CYS A 366 26.40 -22.24 -10.92
C CYS A 366 25.16 -23.06 -10.52
N ASN A 367 24.32 -23.47 -11.48
CA ASN A 367 23.12 -24.28 -11.22
C ASN A 367 23.46 -25.67 -10.65
N ALA A 368 24.51 -26.31 -11.14
CA ALA A 368 24.88 -27.65 -10.72
C ALA A 368 25.35 -27.73 -9.26
N TYR A 369 26.01 -26.69 -8.77
CA TYR A 369 26.39 -26.58 -7.37
C TYR A 369 25.16 -26.65 -6.46
N TYR A 370 24.14 -25.83 -6.74
CA TYR A 370 22.94 -25.75 -5.90
C TYR A 370 22.00 -26.93 -6.06
N ALA A 371 21.94 -27.56 -7.24
CA ALA A 371 21.24 -28.82 -7.42
C ALA A 371 21.86 -29.92 -6.52
N ASN A 372 23.20 -30.03 -6.49
CA ASN A 372 23.89 -30.95 -5.58
C ASN A 372 23.66 -30.58 -4.11
N THR A 373 23.82 -29.31 -3.73
CA THR A 373 23.57 -28.84 -2.36
C THR A 373 22.16 -29.19 -1.91
N PHE A 374 21.14 -28.86 -2.70
CA PHE A 374 19.75 -29.15 -2.37
C PHE A 374 19.51 -30.65 -2.24
N ARG A 375 20.04 -31.47 -3.16
CA ARG A 375 19.95 -32.93 -3.07
C ARG A 375 20.55 -33.43 -1.76
N TYR A 376 21.75 -32.96 -1.40
CA TYR A 376 22.41 -33.36 -0.16
C TYR A 376 21.66 -32.90 1.10
N ILE A 377 20.98 -31.74 1.06
CA ILE A 377 20.11 -31.32 2.17
C ILE A 377 18.96 -32.33 2.33
N VAL A 378 18.16 -32.55 1.28
CA VAL A 378 16.91 -33.32 1.42
C VAL A 378 17.14 -34.83 1.50
N GLU A 379 18.21 -35.35 0.90
CA GLU A 379 18.58 -36.77 0.96
C GLU A 379 19.53 -37.09 2.13
N SER A 380 19.82 -36.13 3.01
CA SER A 380 20.69 -36.34 4.16
C SER A 380 20.17 -37.50 5.03
N PRO A 381 21.00 -38.53 5.32
CA PRO A 381 20.59 -39.68 6.14
C PRO A 381 20.08 -39.29 7.52
N LYS A 382 20.51 -38.15 8.05
CA LYS A 382 20.14 -37.65 9.39
C LYS A 382 18.64 -37.40 9.56
N PHE A 383 17.90 -37.24 8.45
CA PHE A 383 16.45 -36.99 8.47
C PHE A 383 15.62 -38.27 8.26
N GLY A 384 16.27 -39.41 7.98
CA GLY A 384 15.62 -40.72 7.76
C GLY A 384 14.83 -40.85 6.45
N SER A 385 14.33 -39.76 5.87
CA SER A 385 13.63 -39.77 4.58
C SER A 385 13.71 -38.43 3.85
N VAL A 386 13.54 -38.45 2.53
CA VAL A 386 13.47 -37.24 1.69
C VAL A 386 12.30 -36.33 2.06
N ASN A 387 11.19 -36.93 2.50
CA ASN A 387 10.03 -36.17 2.95
C ASN A 387 10.36 -35.31 4.17
N ASN A 388 11.04 -35.89 5.17
CA ASN A 388 11.48 -35.17 6.37
C ASN A 388 12.55 -34.14 6.04
N GLY A 389 13.53 -34.51 5.19
CA GLY A 389 14.56 -33.56 4.74
C GLY A 389 13.98 -32.36 4.00
N TYR A 390 12.92 -32.57 3.22
CA TYR A 390 12.18 -31.49 2.58
C TYR A 390 11.46 -30.57 3.58
N ASP A 391 10.80 -31.13 4.60
CA ASP A 391 10.15 -30.31 5.64
C ASP A 391 11.16 -29.50 6.46
N VAL A 392 12.33 -30.06 6.76
CA VAL A 392 13.43 -29.32 7.41
C VAL A 392 13.92 -28.19 6.52
N TRP A 393 14.22 -28.48 5.24
CA TRP A 393 14.59 -27.46 4.26
C TRP A 393 13.53 -26.35 4.18
N ARG A 394 12.25 -26.73 4.13
CA ARG A 394 11.12 -25.79 4.05
C ARG A 394 11.07 -24.91 5.30
N ASN A 395 11.23 -25.47 6.49
CA ASN A 395 11.22 -24.70 7.73
C ASN A 395 12.35 -23.65 7.75
N HIS A 396 13.54 -24.01 7.28
CA HIS A 396 14.62 -23.03 7.13
C HIS A 396 14.24 -21.91 6.16
N VAL A 397 13.70 -22.24 4.99
CA VAL A 397 13.26 -21.23 4.01
C VAL A 397 12.21 -20.30 4.60
N MET A 398 11.21 -20.84 5.29
CA MET A 398 10.14 -20.06 5.92
C MET A 398 10.68 -19.13 7.02
N SER A 399 11.76 -19.52 7.72
CA SER A 399 12.39 -18.67 8.76
C SER A 399 12.95 -17.34 8.24
N PHE A 400 13.13 -17.18 6.92
CA PHE A 400 13.49 -15.90 6.28
C PHE A 400 12.27 -14.99 6.01
N GLY A 401 11.08 -15.36 6.49
CA GLY A 401 9.82 -14.65 6.20
C GLY A 401 9.26 -14.94 4.79
N LEU A 402 9.72 -16.02 4.16
CA LEU A 402 9.27 -16.45 2.83
C LEU A 402 8.07 -17.39 2.94
N GLY A 403 7.08 -17.25 2.06
CA GLY A 403 5.91 -18.15 2.03
C GLY A 403 4.80 -17.82 3.03
N GLU A 404 5.00 -16.80 3.85
CA GLU A 404 4.03 -16.21 4.78
C GLU A 404 3.96 -14.69 4.60
N ARG A 405 2.90 -14.06 5.12
CA ARG A 405 2.85 -12.58 5.19
C ARG A 405 3.88 -12.11 6.22
N LEU A 406 4.72 -11.15 5.86
CA LEU A 406 5.65 -10.51 6.78
C LEU A 406 4.92 -9.68 7.82
N GLY A 407 3.72 -9.17 7.50
CA GLY A 407 2.93 -8.34 8.42
C GLY A 407 3.22 -6.85 8.28
N THR A 408 3.56 -6.40 7.07
CA THR A 408 3.78 -4.98 6.77
C THR A 408 2.52 -4.14 7.04
N ASP A 409 2.70 -2.84 7.29
CA ASP A 409 1.62 -1.84 7.44
C ASP A 409 1.00 -1.39 6.11
N LEU A 410 1.27 -2.09 5.01
CA LEU A 410 0.64 -1.83 3.72
C LEU A 410 -0.45 -2.87 3.42
N PRO A 411 -1.56 -2.44 2.78
CA PRO A 411 -2.66 -3.34 2.49
C PRO A 411 -2.31 -4.31 1.36
N ASN A 412 -3.07 -5.41 1.27
CA ASN A 412 -3.00 -6.38 0.17
C ASN A 412 -1.65 -7.12 0.03
N GLU A 413 -0.90 -7.27 1.12
CA GLU A 413 0.27 -8.15 1.17
C GLU A 413 -0.15 -9.61 0.83
N LEU A 414 0.46 -10.17 -0.22
CA LEU A 414 0.34 -11.58 -0.52
C LEU A 414 1.43 -12.39 0.17
N ARG A 415 1.06 -13.60 0.62
CA ARG A 415 1.95 -14.47 1.40
C ARG A 415 3.08 -15.12 0.60
N GLY A 416 3.11 -15.00 -0.73
CA GLY A 416 3.97 -15.88 -1.54
C GLY A 416 3.46 -17.34 -1.56
N GLY A 417 4.36 -18.28 -1.82
CA GLY A 417 4.07 -19.69 -1.99
C GLY A 417 5.35 -20.52 -1.97
N ILE A 418 5.57 -21.21 -0.86
CA ILE A 418 6.57 -22.27 -0.72
C ILE A 418 5.82 -23.60 -0.67
N PRO A 419 6.04 -24.52 -1.63
CA PRO A 419 5.28 -25.77 -1.73
C PRO A 419 5.33 -26.56 -0.43
N THR A 420 4.22 -27.18 -0.04
CA THR A 420 4.19 -28.08 1.11
C THR A 420 4.55 -29.49 0.69
N LEU A 421 4.99 -30.34 1.63
CA LEU A 421 5.17 -31.75 1.35
C LEU A 421 3.89 -32.38 0.76
N LYS A 422 2.74 -32.04 1.33
CA LYS A 422 1.41 -32.48 0.85
C LYS A 422 1.16 -32.11 -0.62
N TYR A 423 1.61 -30.94 -1.06
CA TYR A 423 1.50 -30.53 -2.47
C TYR A 423 2.24 -31.50 -3.39
N TYR A 424 3.51 -31.81 -3.09
CA TYR A 424 4.32 -32.70 -3.93
C TYR A 424 3.86 -34.15 -3.88
N LEU A 425 3.48 -34.67 -2.71
CA LEU A 425 2.92 -36.03 -2.59
C LEU A 425 1.65 -36.20 -3.46
N LYS A 426 0.78 -35.18 -3.48
CA LYS A 426 -0.40 -35.15 -4.34
C LYS A 426 -0.04 -35.05 -5.83
N LYS A 427 0.88 -34.14 -6.18
CA LYS A 427 1.32 -33.89 -7.58
C LYS A 427 1.93 -35.15 -8.21
N TYR A 428 2.81 -35.83 -7.49
CA TYR A 428 3.53 -37.00 -8.01
C TYR A 428 2.86 -38.34 -7.69
N ARG A 429 1.74 -38.34 -6.95
CA ARG A 429 0.99 -39.55 -6.55
C ARG A 429 1.89 -40.62 -5.92
N ARG A 430 2.78 -40.21 -5.02
CA ARG A 430 3.78 -41.07 -4.36
C ARG A 430 3.75 -40.88 -2.85
N LYS A 431 4.10 -41.94 -2.11
CA LYS A 431 4.28 -41.88 -0.64
C LYS A 431 5.63 -41.28 -0.25
N ASN A 432 6.67 -41.56 -1.03
CA ASN A 432 8.04 -41.07 -0.82
C ASN A 432 8.50 -40.28 -2.03
N LEU A 433 8.96 -39.05 -1.79
CA LEU A 433 9.55 -38.20 -2.83
C LEU A 433 11.02 -38.56 -3.06
N ARG A 434 11.53 -38.16 -4.23
CA ARG A 434 12.97 -38.13 -4.54
C ARG A 434 13.38 -36.67 -4.73
N ALA A 435 14.65 -36.32 -4.48
CA ALA A 435 15.11 -34.94 -4.69
C ALA A 435 14.85 -34.45 -6.12
N LEU A 436 14.99 -35.34 -7.12
CA LEU A 436 14.71 -35.04 -8.53
C LEU A 436 13.27 -34.61 -8.80
N ASN A 437 12.30 -34.96 -7.94
CA ASN A 437 10.93 -34.49 -8.09
C ASN A 437 10.77 -32.99 -7.82
N MET A 438 11.74 -32.38 -7.14
CA MET A 438 11.67 -31.00 -6.67
C MET A 438 12.98 -30.25 -6.99
N ILE A 439 13.88 -30.80 -7.79
CA ILE A 439 15.22 -30.24 -7.98
C ILE A 439 15.20 -28.82 -8.57
N SER A 440 14.16 -28.42 -9.30
CA SER A 440 14.01 -27.07 -9.86
C SER A 440 13.97 -25.96 -8.80
N ILE A 441 13.45 -26.25 -7.60
CA ILE A 441 13.42 -25.26 -6.50
C ILE A 441 14.82 -24.98 -5.94
N SER A 442 15.82 -25.83 -6.22
CA SER A 442 17.22 -25.62 -5.82
C SER A 442 17.83 -24.34 -6.40
N ILE A 443 17.34 -23.90 -7.57
CA ILE A 443 17.81 -22.69 -8.26
C ILE A 443 16.77 -21.57 -8.25
N GLY A 444 15.75 -21.68 -7.39
CA GLY A 444 14.70 -20.68 -7.26
C GLY A 444 13.62 -20.72 -8.35
N GLN A 445 13.50 -21.84 -9.07
CA GLN A 445 12.53 -22.05 -10.16
C GLN A 445 11.44 -23.04 -9.75
N GLY A 446 10.54 -23.38 -10.67
CA GLY A 446 9.48 -24.36 -10.43
C GLY A 446 8.32 -23.76 -9.66
N GLU A 447 8.00 -24.33 -8.50
CA GLU A 447 6.78 -23.99 -7.76
C GLU A 447 6.98 -22.92 -6.67
N LEU A 448 8.15 -22.28 -6.60
CA LEU A 448 8.38 -21.14 -5.71
C LEU A 448 7.75 -19.88 -6.29
N LEU A 449 6.96 -19.19 -5.47
CA LEU A 449 6.35 -17.90 -5.81
C LEU A 449 6.56 -16.95 -4.64
N ILE A 450 7.36 -15.90 -4.82
CA ILE A 450 7.76 -14.98 -3.74
C ILE A 450 7.46 -13.55 -4.19
N THR A 451 7.03 -12.69 -3.27
CA THR A 451 6.79 -11.27 -3.58
C THR A 451 8.10 -10.47 -3.58
N PRO A 452 8.18 -9.35 -4.31
CA PRO A 452 9.35 -8.48 -4.25
C PRO A 452 9.71 -8.02 -2.83
N LEU A 453 8.72 -7.69 -2.00
CA LEU A 453 8.94 -7.34 -0.59
C LEU A 453 9.62 -8.49 0.18
N GLN A 454 9.16 -9.73 0.00
CA GLN A 454 9.77 -10.91 0.63
C GLN A 454 11.21 -11.15 0.15
N MET A 455 11.51 -10.94 -1.13
CA MET A 455 12.87 -11.08 -1.64
C MET A 455 13.80 -9.97 -1.10
N ALA A 456 13.31 -8.74 -0.95
CA ALA A 456 14.05 -7.66 -0.30
C ALA A 456 14.29 -7.97 1.19
N ASN A 457 13.29 -8.50 1.89
CA ASN A 457 13.41 -8.95 3.28
C ASN A 457 14.45 -10.08 3.44
N MET A 458 14.45 -11.05 2.52
CA MET A 458 15.48 -12.10 2.48
C MET A 458 16.88 -11.48 2.34
N CYS A 459 17.04 -10.44 1.52
CA CYS A 459 18.31 -9.72 1.39
C CYS A 459 18.67 -8.96 2.68
N ALA A 460 17.71 -8.32 3.35
CA ALA A 460 17.92 -7.68 4.65
C ALA A 460 18.35 -8.69 5.73
N ALA A 461 17.73 -9.88 5.75
CA ALA A 461 18.11 -10.96 6.67
C ALA A 461 19.56 -11.43 6.45
N ILE A 462 20.01 -11.50 5.20
CA ILE A 462 21.41 -11.82 4.86
C ILE A 462 22.33 -10.68 5.27
N ALA A 463 21.97 -9.42 4.98
CA ALA A 463 22.75 -8.23 5.35
C ALA A 463 22.99 -8.16 6.87
N ASN A 464 21.97 -8.50 7.64
CA ASN A 464 21.98 -8.55 9.09
C ASN A 464 22.56 -9.85 9.68
N ARG A 465 23.07 -10.77 8.85
CA ARG A 465 23.67 -12.05 9.27
C ARG A 465 22.72 -12.91 10.11
N GLY A 466 21.47 -13.02 9.68
CA GLY A 466 20.53 -14.01 10.22
C GLY A 466 19.28 -13.47 10.89
N HIS A 467 18.99 -12.17 10.80
CA HIS A 467 17.75 -11.62 11.35
C HIS A 467 17.16 -10.47 10.51
N TYR A 468 15.88 -10.22 10.65
CA TYR A 468 15.21 -9.08 10.02
C TYR A 468 14.17 -8.46 10.96
N TYR A 469 13.76 -7.25 10.62
CA TYR A 469 12.63 -6.55 11.22
C TYR A 469 11.49 -6.54 10.20
N THR A 470 10.24 -6.58 10.67
CA THR A 470 9.08 -6.56 9.78
C THR A 470 9.09 -5.27 8.94
N PRO A 471 9.08 -5.37 7.59
CA PRO A 471 9.12 -4.17 6.75
C PRO A 471 7.92 -3.25 6.95
N HIS A 472 8.15 -1.96 7.16
CA HIS A 472 7.09 -0.99 7.46
C HIS A 472 7.33 0.39 6.85
N ILE A 473 6.25 1.12 6.59
CA ILE A 473 6.25 2.41 5.91
C ILE A 473 6.02 3.60 6.84
N ILE A 474 5.54 3.41 8.06
CA ILE A 474 5.34 4.50 9.03
C ILE A 474 6.42 4.51 10.11
N LYS A 475 7.11 5.65 10.22
CA LYS A 475 8.14 5.92 11.23
C LYS A 475 7.53 6.43 12.53
N SER A 476 6.53 7.31 12.44
CA SER A 476 5.81 7.85 13.61
C SER A 476 4.42 8.39 13.26
N ILE A 477 3.57 8.48 14.27
CA ILE A 477 2.21 9.03 14.21
C ILE A 477 2.13 10.23 15.16
N GLY A 478 1.86 11.41 14.62
CA GLY A 478 1.89 12.67 15.36
C GLY A 478 3.29 13.00 15.89
N LYS A 479 3.35 13.86 16.92
CA LYS A 479 4.63 14.32 17.52
C LYS A 479 5.21 13.36 18.57
N GLU A 480 4.42 12.43 19.08
CA GLU A 480 4.77 11.68 20.31
C GLU A 480 4.73 10.16 20.15
N LYS A 481 4.00 9.62 19.17
CA LYS A 481 3.83 8.16 19.03
C LYS A 481 4.86 7.61 18.04
N GLY A 482 5.81 6.84 18.56
CA GLY A 482 6.76 6.07 17.75
C GLY A 482 6.07 4.99 16.90
N VAL A 483 6.89 4.28 16.13
CA VAL A 483 6.46 3.11 15.35
C VAL A 483 5.81 2.05 16.26
N ASP A 484 4.84 1.30 15.73
CA ASP A 484 4.21 0.17 16.42
C ASP A 484 5.28 -0.85 16.85
N GLU A 485 5.21 -1.31 18.11
CA GLU A 485 6.22 -2.20 18.71
C GLU A 485 6.48 -3.46 17.86
N LYS A 486 5.45 -3.96 17.15
CA LYS A 486 5.60 -5.15 16.29
C LYS A 486 6.67 -4.99 15.20
N PHE A 487 6.95 -3.76 14.77
CA PHE A 487 7.96 -3.46 13.76
C PHE A 487 9.38 -3.38 14.33
N THR A 488 9.50 -3.28 15.65
CA THR A 488 10.78 -3.27 16.38
C THR A 488 11.18 -4.65 16.88
N VAL A 489 10.35 -5.67 16.66
CA VAL A 489 10.65 -7.06 17.04
C VAL A 489 11.63 -7.67 16.04
N LYS A 490 12.72 -8.20 16.58
CA LYS A 490 13.74 -8.91 15.81
C LYS A 490 13.27 -10.34 15.50
N HIS A 491 13.22 -10.69 14.22
CA HIS A 491 12.94 -12.05 13.75
C HIS A 491 14.24 -12.76 13.39
N GLU A 492 14.60 -13.78 14.16
CA GLU A 492 15.78 -14.62 13.90
C GLU A 492 15.46 -15.70 12.86
N THR A 493 16.35 -15.87 11.89
CA THR A 493 16.34 -17.03 10.99
C THR A 493 16.89 -18.25 11.73
N SER A 494 16.61 -19.43 11.20
CA SER A 494 17.11 -20.70 11.74
C SER A 494 18.58 -21.00 11.39
N ILE A 495 19.27 -20.07 10.72
CA ILE A 495 20.66 -20.24 10.29
C ILE A 495 21.59 -19.51 11.26
N ASP A 496 22.63 -20.19 11.71
CA ASP A 496 23.66 -19.59 12.56
C ASP A 496 24.40 -18.45 11.83
N SER A 497 24.56 -17.32 12.52
CA SER A 497 25.19 -16.11 11.99
C SER A 497 26.59 -16.33 11.40
N SER A 498 27.33 -17.33 11.89
CA SER A 498 28.68 -17.67 11.42
C SER A 498 28.72 -18.07 9.94
N TYR A 499 27.65 -18.67 9.41
CA TYR A 499 27.58 -19.15 8.03
C TYR A 499 27.34 -18.05 7.00
N PHE A 500 26.85 -16.88 7.41
CA PHE A 500 26.54 -15.77 6.50
C PHE A 500 27.80 -15.16 5.88
N SER A 501 28.92 -15.17 6.59
CA SER A 501 30.19 -14.56 6.14
C SER A 501 30.64 -15.10 4.77
N SER A 502 30.69 -16.42 4.61
CA SER A 502 31.13 -17.08 3.36
C SER A 502 30.18 -16.82 2.20
N VAL A 503 28.90 -16.65 2.51
CA VAL A 503 27.85 -16.37 1.54
C VAL A 503 27.93 -14.90 1.08
N ILE A 504 28.16 -13.97 2.02
CA ILE A 504 28.39 -12.55 1.75
C ILE A 504 29.68 -12.33 0.94
N ASP A 505 30.75 -13.11 1.19
CA ASP A 505 31.96 -13.08 0.37
C ASP A 505 31.65 -13.39 -1.10
N GLY A 506 30.86 -14.44 -1.34
CA GLY A 506 30.39 -14.77 -2.68
C GLY A 506 29.55 -13.65 -3.31
N MET A 507 28.67 -13.00 -2.53
CA MET A 507 27.87 -11.86 -3.00
C MET A 507 28.71 -10.64 -3.40
N GLU A 508 29.80 -10.38 -2.67
CA GLU A 508 30.72 -9.32 -3.04
C GLU A 508 31.47 -9.65 -4.34
N MET A 509 31.88 -10.91 -4.51
CA MET A 509 32.52 -11.38 -5.74
C MET A 509 31.60 -11.30 -6.96
N VAL A 510 30.27 -11.40 -6.79
CA VAL A 510 29.31 -11.14 -7.88
C VAL A 510 29.46 -9.72 -8.44
N VAL A 511 29.83 -8.75 -7.61
CA VAL A 511 29.96 -7.33 -8.00
C VAL A 511 31.41 -6.97 -8.36
N THR A 512 32.39 -7.54 -7.66
CA THR A 512 33.80 -7.10 -7.74
C THR A 512 34.78 -8.16 -8.25
N GLY A 513 34.33 -9.40 -8.47
CA GLY A 513 35.20 -10.55 -8.77
C GLY A 513 35.85 -10.56 -10.17
N GLY A 514 35.68 -9.51 -10.98
CA GLY A 514 36.30 -9.40 -12.30
C GLY A 514 35.64 -10.28 -13.36
N ALA A 515 36.44 -10.98 -14.16
CA ALA A 515 35.98 -11.76 -15.31
C ALA A 515 34.98 -12.86 -14.89
N GLY A 516 33.81 -12.89 -15.52
CA GLY A 516 32.74 -13.85 -15.22
C GLY A 516 31.86 -13.50 -14.01
N SER A 517 32.11 -12.37 -13.33
CA SER A 517 31.17 -11.81 -12.37
C SER A 517 29.89 -11.36 -13.07
N THR A 518 28.74 -11.57 -12.42
CA THR A 518 27.43 -11.33 -13.07
C THR A 518 26.81 -9.99 -12.69
N GLY A 519 27.31 -9.30 -11.67
CA GLY A 519 26.73 -8.06 -11.12
C GLY A 519 27.64 -6.84 -11.21
N GLY A 520 28.68 -6.85 -12.05
CA GLY A 520 29.70 -5.79 -12.10
C GLY A 520 29.14 -4.36 -12.26
N LEU A 521 28.03 -4.18 -12.99
CA LEU A 521 27.40 -2.87 -13.17
C LEU A 521 26.73 -2.30 -11.89
N ALA A 522 26.56 -3.12 -10.85
CA ALA A 522 26.10 -2.68 -9.54
C ALA A 522 27.23 -2.04 -8.70
N ALA A 523 28.49 -2.14 -9.12
CA ALA A 523 29.61 -1.60 -8.35
C ALA A 523 29.47 -0.09 -8.13
N VAL A 524 29.82 0.36 -6.93
CA VAL A 524 29.82 1.76 -6.55
C VAL A 524 31.22 2.12 -6.07
N PRO A 525 31.91 3.10 -6.68
CA PRO A 525 33.28 3.44 -6.28
C PRO A 525 33.37 3.74 -4.78
N GLY A 526 34.30 3.12 -4.06
CA GLY A 526 34.49 3.34 -2.61
C GLY A 526 33.42 2.75 -1.70
N ILE A 527 32.41 2.02 -2.22
CA ILE A 527 31.39 1.34 -1.42
C ILE A 527 31.41 -0.15 -1.75
N ARG A 528 31.63 -0.99 -0.73
CA ARG A 528 31.58 -2.45 -0.88
C ARG A 528 30.13 -2.91 -0.99
N VAL A 529 29.70 -3.23 -2.21
CA VAL A 529 28.34 -3.71 -2.52
C VAL A 529 28.36 -5.24 -2.57
N CYS A 530 27.44 -5.88 -1.85
CA CYS A 530 27.22 -7.31 -1.89
C CYS A 530 25.92 -7.59 -2.62
N GLY A 531 25.93 -8.36 -3.71
CA GLY A 531 24.72 -8.63 -4.47
C GLY A 531 24.63 -10.01 -5.11
N LYS A 532 23.48 -10.29 -5.72
CA LYS A 532 23.24 -11.51 -6.48
C LYS A 532 22.27 -11.25 -7.63
N THR A 533 22.67 -11.64 -8.83
CA THR A 533 21.80 -11.67 -10.01
C THR A 533 20.82 -12.83 -9.96
N GLY A 534 19.61 -12.57 -10.45
CA GLY A 534 18.59 -13.54 -10.79
C GLY A 534 18.20 -13.38 -12.25
N THR A 535 18.22 -14.49 -12.98
CA THR A 535 17.55 -14.61 -14.27
C THR A 535 16.40 -15.59 -14.08
N VAL A 536 15.17 -15.13 -14.34
CA VAL A 536 13.97 -15.96 -14.20
C VAL A 536 13.48 -16.32 -15.58
N GLN A 537 13.55 -17.61 -15.91
CA GLN A 537 13.10 -18.11 -17.20
C GLN A 537 11.60 -17.94 -17.37
N ASN A 538 11.19 -17.37 -18.50
CA ASN A 538 9.79 -17.28 -18.87
C ASN A 538 9.56 -18.12 -20.14
N ALA A 539 8.61 -19.06 -20.09
CA ALA A 539 8.40 -20.02 -21.18
C ALA A 539 7.85 -19.38 -22.47
N HIS A 540 7.26 -18.18 -22.37
CA HIS A 540 6.52 -17.55 -23.47
C HIS A 540 6.99 -16.14 -23.82
N VAL A 541 7.92 -15.56 -23.06
CA VAL A 541 8.43 -14.20 -23.25
C VAL A 541 9.91 -14.16 -22.81
N LYS A 542 10.59 -13.03 -23.02
CA LYS A 542 11.92 -12.77 -22.48
C LYS A 542 11.97 -13.01 -20.96
N ASP A 543 13.10 -13.54 -20.50
CA ASP A 543 13.39 -13.77 -19.08
C ASP A 543 13.30 -12.47 -18.24
N HIS A 544 13.07 -12.60 -16.94
CA HIS A 544 13.04 -11.46 -16.03
C HIS A 544 14.44 -11.16 -15.47
N SER A 545 14.77 -9.86 -15.39
CA SER A 545 16.02 -9.35 -14.82
C SER A 545 15.83 -9.02 -13.35
N VAL A 546 16.45 -9.81 -12.46
CA VAL A 546 16.34 -9.63 -11.01
C VAL A 546 17.73 -9.37 -10.42
N PHE A 547 17.80 -8.51 -9.42
CA PHE A 547 19.00 -8.32 -8.64
C PHE A 547 18.65 -7.98 -7.20
N VAL A 548 19.31 -8.64 -6.26
CA VAL A 548 19.30 -8.25 -4.84
C VAL A 548 20.68 -7.75 -4.46
N ALA A 549 20.74 -6.72 -3.63
CA ALA A 549 22.00 -6.25 -3.06
C ALA A 549 21.79 -5.55 -1.74
N PHE A 550 22.85 -5.51 -0.94
CA PHE A 550 22.95 -4.63 0.20
C PHE A 550 24.29 -3.91 0.21
N ALA A 551 24.30 -2.72 0.81
CA ALA A 551 25.49 -1.91 0.94
C ALA A 551 25.40 -0.93 2.14
N PRO A 552 26.55 -0.53 2.71
CA PRO A 552 27.86 -1.17 2.54
C PRO A 552 27.87 -2.60 3.11
N ARG A 553 28.90 -3.39 2.78
CA ARG A 553 29.06 -4.76 3.32
C ARG A 553 29.05 -4.81 4.85
N GLU A 554 29.77 -3.87 5.46
CA GLU A 554 29.81 -3.68 6.91
C GLU A 554 28.86 -2.55 7.29
N ASN A 555 28.08 -2.74 8.36
CA ASN A 555 26.99 -1.83 8.77
C ASN A 555 26.05 -1.43 7.60
N PRO A 556 25.34 -2.40 6.97
CA PRO A 556 24.49 -2.14 5.82
C PRO A 556 23.44 -1.06 6.08
N LYS A 557 23.32 -0.11 5.16
CA LYS A 557 22.37 1.01 5.23
C LYS A 557 21.16 0.82 4.32
N ILE A 558 21.30 0.00 3.30
CA ILE A 558 20.25 -0.30 2.33
C ILE A 558 20.38 -1.76 1.89
N ALA A 559 19.25 -2.48 1.88
CA ALA A 559 19.05 -3.74 1.18
C ALA A 559 17.96 -3.54 0.13
N ILE A 560 18.25 -3.84 -1.12
CA ILE A 560 17.40 -3.52 -2.26
C ILE A 560 17.16 -4.76 -3.13
N LEU A 561 15.92 -4.93 -3.56
CA LEU A 561 15.55 -5.78 -4.69
C LEU A 561 15.17 -4.88 -5.87
N VAL A 562 15.71 -5.18 -7.04
CA VAL A 562 15.21 -4.69 -8.32
C VAL A 562 14.71 -5.87 -9.16
N TYR A 563 13.46 -5.80 -9.59
CA TYR A 563 12.84 -6.79 -10.47
C TYR A 563 12.31 -6.10 -11.73
N VAL A 564 12.82 -6.48 -12.89
CA VAL A 564 12.40 -5.97 -14.21
C VAL A 564 11.87 -7.13 -15.05
N GLU A 565 10.58 -7.11 -15.33
CA GLU A 565 9.93 -8.08 -16.20
C GLU A 565 10.48 -7.96 -17.64
N ASN A 566 10.70 -9.09 -18.32
CA ASN A 566 11.20 -9.14 -19.69
C ASN A 566 12.56 -8.45 -19.92
N GLY A 567 13.34 -8.23 -18.85
CA GLY A 567 14.65 -7.61 -18.89
C GLY A 567 15.81 -8.52 -19.34
N VAL A 568 15.51 -9.77 -19.68
CA VAL A 568 16.43 -10.83 -20.11
C VAL A 568 17.40 -11.30 -19.02
N TRP A 569 18.41 -10.50 -18.66
CA TRP A 569 19.47 -10.91 -17.72
C TRP A 569 19.51 -9.97 -16.53
N GLY A 570 19.63 -10.50 -15.31
CA GLY A 570 19.71 -9.70 -14.07
C GLY A 570 20.82 -8.64 -14.08
N SER A 571 21.90 -8.89 -14.84
CA SER A 571 23.03 -7.98 -15.05
C SER A 571 22.69 -6.76 -15.91
N ARG A 572 21.66 -6.84 -16.77
CA ARG A 572 21.35 -5.83 -17.79
C ARG A 572 20.62 -4.62 -17.23
N TYR A 573 19.64 -4.85 -16.35
CA TYR A 573 18.82 -3.79 -15.77
C TYR A 573 18.80 -3.83 -14.24
N GLY A 574 18.65 -5.02 -13.63
CA GLY A 574 18.55 -5.15 -12.17
C GLY A 574 19.78 -4.63 -11.44
N ALA A 575 20.96 -5.14 -11.81
CA ALA A 575 22.24 -4.75 -11.23
C ALA A 575 22.56 -3.24 -11.37
N PRO A 576 22.53 -2.63 -12.57
CA PRO A 576 22.82 -1.21 -12.71
C PRO A 576 21.82 -0.30 -11.96
N ILE A 577 20.52 -0.59 -12.02
CA ILE A 577 19.51 0.19 -11.29
C ILE A 577 19.76 0.12 -9.79
N ALA A 578 20.02 -1.08 -9.24
CA ALA A 578 20.33 -1.24 -7.83
C ALA A 578 21.60 -0.46 -7.43
N GLY A 579 22.66 -0.54 -8.24
CA GLY A 579 23.90 0.18 -7.98
C GLY A 579 23.74 1.70 -8.03
N LEU A 580 22.89 2.23 -8.91
CA LEU A 580 22.58 3.67 -8.98
C LEU A 580 21.76 4.12 -7.76
N MET A 581 20.72 3.36 -7.38
CA MET A 581 19.91 3.69 -6.20
C MET A 581 20.70 3.59 -4.89
N ILE A 582 21.56 2.58 -4.75
CA ILE A 582 22.48 2.46 -3.61
C ILE A 582 23.41 3.67 -3.54
N GLU A 583 24.01 4.08 -4.66
CA GLU A 583 24.88 5.24 -4.69
C GLU A 583 24.13 6.52 -4.33
N LYS A 584 22.95 6.75 -4.94
CA LYS A 584 22.10 7.89 -4.67
C LYS A 584 21.71 7.98 -3.19
N TYR A 585 21.35 6.87 -2.57
CA TYR A 585 20.97 6.85 -1.15
C TYR A 585 22.15 7.11 -0.22
N ILE A 586 23.31 6.48 -0.46
CA ILE A 586 24.47 6.60 0.45
C ILE A 586 25.21 7.92 0.27
N ARG A 587 25.30 8.45 -0.97
CA ARG A 587 26.06 9.68 -1.29
C ARG A 587 25.20 10.92 -1.52
N GLY A 588 23.92 10.76 -1.85
CA GLY A 588 23.06 11.86 -2.29
C GLY A 588 23.16 12.17 -3.78
N GLU A 589 24.19 11.69 -4.49
CA GLU A 589 24.43 11.96 -5.92
C GLU A 589 25.04 10.76 -6.66
N ILE A 590 25.02 10.82 -7.99
CA ILE A 590 25.59 9.79 -8.87
C ILE A 590 26.95 10.26 -9.39
N SER A 591 27.97 9.42 -9.21
CA SER A 591 29.33 9.68 -9.69
C SER A 591 29.41 9.79 -11.22
N ASP A 592 30.33 10.63 -11.70
CA ASP A 592 30.54 10.87 -13.14
C ASP A 592 30.84 9.57 -13.91
N SER A 593 31.55 8.64 -13.27
CA SER A 593 31.89 7.34 -13.86
C SER A 593 30.66 6.45 -14.13
N LYS A 594 29.50 6.76 -13.54
CA LYS A 594 28.24 6.02 -13.70
C LYS A 594 27.16 6.76 -14.46
N ARG A 595 27.40 8.01 -14.91
CA ARG A 595 26.44 8.79 -15.70
C ARG A 595 26.00 8.11 -16.99
N TRP A 596 26.89 7.37 -17.65
CA TRP A 596 26.54 6.60 -18.84
C TRP A 596 25.57 5.45 -18.52
N ILE A 597 25.69 4.82 -17.34
CA ILE A 597 24.78 3.76 -16.87
C ILE A 597 23.42 4.39 -16.57
N GLU A 598 23.40 5.50 -15.84
CA GLU A 598 22.19 6.26 -15.53
C GLU A 598 21.42 6.63 -16.79
N LYS A 599 22.09 7.27 -17.75
CA LYS A 599 21.50 7.63 -19.06
C LYS A 599 20.91 6.40 -19.76
N ARG A 600 21.67 5.30 -19.83
CA ARG A 600 21.21 4.05 -20.45
C ARG A 600 19.98 3.47 -19.74
N MET A 601 19.88 3.57 -18.42
CA MET A 601 18.73 3.06 -17.67
C MET A 601 17.49 3.92 -17.90
N ILE A 602 17.64 5.25 -17.95
CA ILE A 602 16.52 6.18 -18.21
C ILE A 602 15.99 6.00 -19.64
N GLU A 603 16.88 5.91 -20.63
CA GLU A 603 16.50 5.83 -22.05
C GLU A 603 15.97 4.45 -22.48
N ALA A 604 16.20 3.41 -21.68
CA ALA A 604 15.75 2.06 -22.02
C ALA A 604 14.23 1.92 -21.97
N ASP A 605 13.64 1.57 -23.12
CA ASP A 605 12.22 1.24 -23.25
C ASP A 605 12.04 -0.27 -23.46
N LEU A 606 11.33 -0.96 -22.57
CA LEU A 606 10.99 -2.37 -22.69
C LEU A 606 9.50 -2.61 -22.94
N ILE A 607 8.70 -1.54 -22.97
CA ILE A 607 7.24 -1.60 -23.08
C ILE A 607 6.80 -1.33 -24.52
N ASN A 608 7.40 -0.33 -25.17
CA ASN A 608 7.02 0.11 -26.52
C ASN A 608 7.95 -0.42 -27.62
N GLN A 609 8.92 -1.27 -27.28
CA GLN A 609 9.72 -1.93 -28.31
C GLN A 609 8.83 -2.86 -29.13
N SER A 610 8.60 -2.50 -30.40
CA SER A 610 8.19 -3.44 -31.42
C SER A 610 9.22 -4.57 -31.41
N GLU A 611 8.76 -5.82 -31.29
CA GLU A 611 9.61 -6.98 -31.50
C GLU A 611 10.16 -6.92 -32.93
N GLU A 612 11.31 -6.29 -33.13
CA GLU A 612 12.19 -6.67 -34.23
C GLU A 612 12.60 -8.11 -33.92
N LYS A 613 11.93 -9.03 -34.63
CA LYS A 613 12.07 -10.47 -34.55
C LYS A 613 13.46 -10.93 -34.94
#